data_AF-A0A1A9ETJ2-F1
#
_entry.id   AF-A0A1A9ETJ2-F1
#
_cell.length_a   1.000
_cell.length_b   1.000
_cell.length_c   1.000
_cell.angle_alpha   90.00
_cell.angle_beta   90.00
_cell.angle_gamma   90.00
#
_symmetry.space_group_name_H-M   'P 1'
#
loop_
_entity.id
_entity.type
_entity.pdbx_description
1 polymer ?
#
loop_
_entity_poly.entity_id
_entity_poly.type
_entity_poly.pdbx_seq_one_letter_code
_entity_poly.pdbx_strand_id
1 'polypeptide(L)'
;MVINSHYQFIFVHIPKSAGTSVMKSLSQLRGNNKRWLANTKHETLVDFDAQFESRKNLYDRVRGMNPRNYYRFGFVRNPWDRMSSFYRYLTEKQPRHEIMTISSFKDFLIKTEEGCDWIQTLHTMRPQIDYFTNTDGNLNIDFLGHFEFLQEDLELVGERIGCRIKLPHLNSSTNSKRDYRSEFDNEMIEIVARRFREDIAHFGYAFDNIQPSVRCSKALRRPRAL
;
A
#
# COMPACT_ATOMS: atom_id res chain seq x y z
N MET A 1 -2.25 -5.31 6.78
CA MET A 1 -3.07 -4.30 7.46
C MET A 1 -2.66 -4.30 8.92
N VAL A 2 -2.75 -3.16 9.61
CA VAL A 2 -2.63 -3.09 11.08
C VAL A 2 -3.89 -2.41 11.60
N ILE A 3 -4.55 -3.02 12.58
CA ILE A 3 -5.70 -2.43 13.24
C ILE A 3 -5.35 -2.23 14.70
N ASN A 4 -5.47 -0.99 15.19
CA ASN A 4 -5.12 -0.63 16.55
C ASN A 4 -6.34 -0.05 17.26
N SER A 5 -6.78 -0.71 18.34
CA SER A 5 -7.94 -0.30 19.12
C SER A 5 -7.65 0.77 20.16
N HIS A 6 -6.38 0.98 20.52
CA HIS A 6 -6.02 1.99 21.50
C HIS A 6 -5.94 3.39 20.87
N TYR A 7 -5.23 3.50 19.74
CA TYR A 7 -5.11 4.73 18.96
C TYR A 7 -6.19 4.84 17.86
N GLN A 8 -7.10 3.86 17.79
CA GLN A 8 -8.26 3.82 16.89
C GLN A 8 -7.90 4.12 15.42
N PHE A 9 -6.98 3.33 14.85
CA PHE A 9 -6.60 3.44 13.45
C PHE A 9 -6.61 2.10 12.69
N ILE A 10 -6.70 2.20 11.36
CA ILE A 10 -6.44 1.12 10.39
C ILE A 10 -5.35 1.60 9.44
N PHE A 11 -4.23 0.88 9.39
CA PHE A 11 -3.21 1.03 8.36
C PHE A 11 -3.44 0.00 7.25
N VAL A 12 -3.79 0.47 6.07
CA VAL A 12 -3.97 -0.35 4.86
C VAL A 12 -2.61 -0.61 4.23
N HIS A 13 -2.22 -1.89 4.15
CA HIS A 13 -0.88 -2.27 3.68
C HIS A 13 -0.89 -2.63 2.19
N ILE A 14 -0.54 -1.66 1.35
CA ILE A 14 -0.30 -1.90 -0.08
C ILE A 14 1.05 -2.62 -0.29
N PRO A 15 1.10 -3.69 -1.10
CA PRO A 15 2.36 -4.31 -1.49
C PRO A 15 3.34 -3.28 -2.08
N LYS A 16 4.60 -3.35 -1.66
CA LYS A 16 5.72 -2.57 -2.23
C LYS A 16 5.67 -1.05 -2.04
N SER A 17 4.77 -0.54 -1.20
CA SER A 17 4.67 0.88 -0.82
C SER A 17 5.05 1.10 0.66
N ALA A 18 6.30 0.79 1.04
CA ALA A 18 6.86 0.86 2.41
C ALA A 18 6.19 0.02 3.51
N GLY A 19 5.09 -0.68 3.25
CA GLY A 19 4.26 -1.11 4.38
C GLY A 19 4.87 -2.15 5.32
N THR A 20 5.94 -2.87 4.96
CA THR A 20 6.67 -3.72 5.92
C THR A 20 7.34 -2.89 7.02
N SER A 21 8.02 -1.79 6.65
CA SER A 21 8.70 -0.91 7.61
C SER A 21 7.69 -0.18 8.49
N VAL A 22 6.62 0.35 7.88
CA VAL A 22 5.53 1.02 8.61
C VAL A 22 4.84 0.03 9.56
N MET A 23 4.48 -1.16 9.07
CA MET A 23 3.87 -2.21 9.88
C MET A 23 4.77 -2.61 11.06
N LYS A 24 6.09 -2.74 10.86
CA LYS A 24 7.03 -3.05 11.95
C LYS A 24 6.95 -2.00 13.06
N SER A 25 6.97 -0.71 12.72
CA SER A 25 6.83 0.37 13.69
C SER A 25 5.46 0.38 14.38
N LEU A 26 4.37 0.28 13.61
CA LEU A 26 3.01 0.29 14.17
C LEU A 26 2.71 -0.94 15.04
N SER A 27 3.30 -2.09 14.71
CA SER A 27 3.10 -3.34 15.46
C SER A 27 3.65 -3.32 16.90
N GLN A 28 4.54 -2.36 17.19
CA GLN A 28 5.10 -2.15 18.53
C GLN A 28 4.17 -1.34 19.44
N LEU A 29 3.13 -0.70 18.89
CA LEU A 29 2.18 0.08 19.65
C LEU A 29 1.27 -0.84 20.50
N ARG A 30 0.86 -0.35 21.68
CA ARG A 30 -0.20 -1.00 22.45
C ARG A 30 -1.53 -0.98 21.70
N GLY A 31 -2.38 -1.97 21.94
CA GLY A 31 -3.73 -2.03 21.37
C GLY A 31 -3.82 -2.61 19.95
N ASN A 32 -2.76 -3.21 19.41
CA ASN A 32 -2.86 -3.92 18.13
C ASN A 32 -3.78 -5.14 18.25
N ASN A 33 -4.80 -5.20 17.39
CA ASN A 33 -5.80 -6.26 17.42
C ASN A 33 -5.68 -7.17 16.19
N LYS A 34 -5.00 -8.32 16.39
CA LYS A 34 -4.80 -9.32 15.34
C LYS A 34 -6.07 -10.10 14.99
N ARG A 35 -7.08 -10.13 15.88
CA ARG A 35 -8.31 -10.93 15.71
C ARG A 35 -9.16 -10.45 14.54
N TRP A 36 -9.07 -9.16 14.18
CA TRP A 36 -9.85 -8.57 13.10
C TRP A 36 -9.17 -8.64 11.73
N LEU A 37 -7.95 -9.20 11.66
CA LEU A 37 -7.17 -9.29 10.43
C LEU A 37 -7.57 -10.55 9.63
N ALA A 38 -7.61 -10.43 8.30
CA ALA A 38 -7.62 -11.60 7.42
C ALA A 38 -6.31 -12.40 7.52
N ASN A 39 -6.29 -13.61 6.92
CA ASN A 39 -5.07 -14.39 6.70
C ASN A 39 -4.19 -13.82 5.55
N THR A 40 -4.16 -12.49 5.41
CA THR A 40 -3.28 -11.77 4.50
C THR A 40 -3.01 -10.39 5.08
N LYS A 41 -1.82 -9.85 4.80
CA LYS A 41 -1.51 -8.46 5.11
C LYS A 41 -2.03 -7.50 4.04
N HIS A 42 -2.44 -7.97 2.87
CA HIS A 42 -2.87 -7.16 1.73
C HIS A 42 -4.39 -7.21 1.51
N GLU A 43 -5.14 -7.07 2.60
CA GLU A 43 -6.60 -6.96 2.58
C GLU A 43 -7.05 -5.56 2.14
N THR A 44 -8.10 -5.49 1.31
CA THR A 44 -8.72 -4.22 0.90
C THR A 44 -9.65 -3.69 1.98
N LEU A 45 -9.97 -2.40 1.96
CA LEU A 45 -10.95 -1.84 2.88
C LEU A 45 -12.36 -2.41 2.66
N VAL A 46 -12.76 -2.67 1.41
CA VAL A 46 -14.06 -3.28 1.11
C VAL A 46 -14.17 -4.71 1.65
N ASP A 47 -13.13 -5.53 1.48
CA ASP A 47 -13.10 -6.90 2.03
C ASP A 47 -13.12 -6.86 3.56
N PHE A 48 -12.34 -5.96 4.16
CA PHE A 48 -12.33 -5.78 5.61
C PHE A 48 -13.71 -5.39 6.15
N ASP A 49 -14.35 -4.37 5.56
CA ASP A 49 -15.66 -3.89 6.01
C ASP A 49 -16.75 -4.96 5.85
N ALA A 50 -16.69 -5.78 4.79
CA ALA A 50 -17.62 -6.88 4.54
C ALA A 50 -17.43 -8.06 5.52
N GLN A 51 -16.18 -8.37 5.87
CA GLN A 51 -15.85 -9.51 6.73
C GLN A 51 -15.76 -9.14 8.22
N PHE A 52 -15.78 -7.86 8.57
CA PHE A 52 -15.58 -7.45 9.96
C PHE A 52 -16.62 -8.04 10.91
N GLU A 53 -17.89 -8.14 10.51
CA GLU A 53 -18.95 -8.68 11.37
C GLU A 53 -18.72 -10.15 11.73
N SER A 54 -18.21 -10.96 10.80
CA SER A 54 -17.88 -12.37 11.04
C SER A 54 -16.64 -12.54 11.94
N ARG A 55 -15.80 -11.50 12.05
CA ARG A 55 -14.59 -11.48 12.88
C ARG A 55 -14.81 -10.95 14.29
N LYS A 56 -16.00 -10.39 14.59
CA LYS A 56 -16.33 -9.91 15.94
C LYS A 56 -16.58 -11.06 16.90
N ASN A 57 -16.06 -10.95 18.12
CA ASN A 57 -16.46 -11.82 19.22
C ASN A 57 -17.36 -11.10 20.24
N LEU A 58 -17.76 -11.82 21.29
CA LEU A 58 -18.60 -11.27 22.36
C LEU A 58 -17.96 -10.06 23.05
N TYR A 59 -16.65 -10.08 23.27
CA TYR A 59 -15.92 -8.96 23.89
C TYR A 59 -16.06 -7.68 23.06
N ASP A 60 -15.87 -7.77 21.74
CA ASP A 60 -15.96 -6.63 20.84
C ASP A 60 -17.38 -6.04 20.83
N ARG A 61 -18.41 -6.91 20.92
CA ARG A 61 -19.82 -6.51 20.99
C ARG A 61 -20.15 -5.79 22.29
N VAL A 62 -19.77 -6.37 23.44
CA VAL A 62 -20.02 -5.79 24.77
C VAL A 62 -19.32 -4.44 24.94
N ARG A 63 -18.14 -4.28 24.35
CA ARG A 63 -17.37 -3.02 24.39
C ARG A 63 -17.77 -2.02 23.30
N GLY A 64 -18.72 -2.35 22.43
CA GLY A 64 -19.14 -1.48 21.33
C GLY A 64 -18.02 -1.15 20.33
N MET A 65 -17.04 -2.03 20.16
CA MET A 65 -15.88 -1.76 19.30
C MET A 65 -16.26 -1.87 17.82
N ASN A 66 -16.06 -0.78 17.07
CA ASN A 66 -16.32 -0.72 15.63
C ASN A 66 -15.14 -0.08 14.88
N PRO A 67 -14.10 -0.85 14.51
CA PRO A 67 -12.98 -0.40 13.70
C PRO A 67 -13.36 0.22 12.35
N ARG A 68 -14.57 0.04 11.84
CA ARG A 68 -15.02 0.76 10.62
C ARG A 68 -15.05 2.29 10.79
N ASN A 69 -15.11 2.76 12.04
CA ASN A 69 -15.09 4.18 12.38
C ASN A 69 -13.68 4.68 12.72
N TYR A 70 -12.67 3.81 12.71
CA TYR A 70 -11.29 4.20 13.04
C TYR A 70 -10.68 5.03 11.92
N TYR A 71 -9.65 5.79 12.26
CA TYR A 71 -8.88 6.57 11.30
C TYR A 71 -8.14 5.66 10.32
N ARG A 72 -8.44 5.75 9.03
CA ARG A 72 -7.89 4.90 7.98
C ARG A 72 -6.79 5.64 7.22
N PHE A 73 -5.62 5.02 7.12
CA PHE A 73 -4.52 5.59 6.35
C PHE A 73 -3.72 4.54 5.58
N GLY A 74 -3.00 4.99 4.56
CA GLY A 74 -2.20 4.16 3.67
C GLY A 74 -1.20 4.98 2.88
N PHE A 75 -0.32 4.28 2.17
CA PHE A 75 0.70 4.90 1.32
C PHE A 75 0.67 4.28 -0.07
N VAL A 76 0.68 5.13 -1.08
CA VAL A 76 0.84 4.74 -2.50
C VAL A 76 2.26 5.03 -2.96
N ARG A 77 2.68 4.41 -4.05
CA ARG A 77 4.01 4.59 -4.64
C ARG A 77 3.89 4.73 -6.15
N ASN A 78 4.82 5.45 -6.77
CA ASN A 78 4.96 5.51 -8.21
C ASN A 78 4.88 4.09 -8.83
N PRO A 79 3.94 3.80 -9.76
CA PRO A 79 3.73 2.45 -10.29
C PRO A 79 4.95 1.82 -10.97
N TRP A 80 5.77 2.61 -11.66
CA TRP A 80 6.99 2.12 -12.31
C TRP A 80 8.05 1.71 -11.28
N ASP A 81 8.30 2.55 -10.28
CA ASP A 81 9.17 2.21 -9.15
C ASP A 81 8.64 1.00 -8.35
N ARG A 82 7.31 0.92 -8.19
CA ARG A 82 6.64 -0.21 -7.54
C ARG A 82 6.90 -1.52 -8.27
N MET A 83 6.85 -1.53 -9.60
CA MET A 83 7.11 -2.71 -10.44
C MET A 83 8.58 -3.12 -10.44
N SER A 84 9.52 -2.18 -10.56
CA SER A 84 10.96 -2.46 -10.40
C SER A 84 11.26 -3.05 -9.01
N SER A 85 10.70 -2.45 -7.94
CA SER A 85 10.81 -2.97 -6.58
C SER A 85 10.20 -4.35 -6.42
N PHE A 86 9.14 -4.66 -7.16
CA PHE A 86 8.47 -5.95 -7.10
C PHE A 86 9.28 -7.05 -7.78
N TYR A 87 9.75 -6.81 -9.00
CA TYR A 87 10.61 -7.74 -9.72
C TYR A 87 11.83 -8.13 -8.90
N ARG A 88 12.58 -7.14 -8.38
CA ARG A 88 13.73 -7.39 -7.48
C ARG A 88 13.36 -8.19 -6.23
N TYR A 89 12.17 -7.97 -5.68
CA TYR A 89 11.74 -8.73 -4.52
C TYR A 89 11.47 -10.20 -4.85
N LEU A 90 10.87 -10.47 -6.01
CA LEU A 90 10.66 -11.83 -6.49
C LEU A 90 11.99 -12.52 -6.81
N THR A 91 12.98 -11.81 -7.35
CA THR A 91 14.26 -12.42 -7.72
C THR A 91 15.24 -12.56 -6.54
N GLU A 92 15.31 -11.57 -5.63
CA GLU A 92 16.35 -11.51 -4.60
C GLU A 92 15.87 -11.95 -3.20
N LYS A 93 14.59 -11.72 -2.87
CA LYS A 93 14.08 -11.87 -1.49
C LYS A 93 13.11 -13.01 -1.31
N GLN A 94 12.34 -13.33 -2.34
CA GLN A 94 11.39 -14.41 -2.32
C GLN A 94 11.39 -15.13 -3.68
N PRO A 95 12.50 -15.79 -4.04
CA PRO A 95 12.59 -16.57 -5.28
C PRO A 95 11.51 -17.65 -5.26
N ARG A 96 10.48 -17.42 -6.08
CA ARG A 96 9.48 -18.43 -6.46
C ARG A 96 10.08 -19.32 -7.54
N HIS A 97 9.62 -20.56 -7.65
CA HIS A 97 10.09 -21.42 -8.74
C HIS A 97 9.70 -20.81 -10.11
N GLU A 98 8.51 -20.22 -10.19
CA GLU A 98 7.98 -19.61 -11.40
C GLU A 98 8.81 -18.41 -11.88
N ILE A 99 9.46 -17.66 -10.97
CA ILE A 99 10.32 -16.53 -11.38
C ILE A 99 11.55 -17.01 -12.15
N MET A 100 11.95 -18.28 -12.02
CA MET A 100 13.06 -18.85 -12.79
C MET A 100 12.76 -18.95 -14.28
N THR A 101 11.48 -18.88 -14.66
CA THR A 101 11.04 -18.85 -16.07
C THR A 101 11.15 -17.45 -16.69
N ILE A 102 11.46 -16.44 -15.88
CA ILE A 102 11.57 -15.04 -16.30
C ILE A 102 13.05 -14.68 -16.48
N SER A 103 13.40 -14.28 -17.70
CA SER A 103 14.79 -14.04 -18.11
C SER A 103 15.30 -12.64 -17.73
N SER A 104 14.41 -11.66 -17.61
CA SER A 104 14.76 -10.26 -17.35
C SER A 104 13.58 -9.46 -16.78
N PHE A 105 13.83 -8.22 -16.35
CA PHE A 105 12.75 -7.32 -15.93
C PHE A 105 11.82 -6.96 -17.08
N LYS A 106 12.34 -6.82 -18.31
CA LYS A 106 11.52 -6.60 -19.50
C LYS A 106 10.60 -7.79 -19.76
N ASP A 107 11.14 -9.00 -19.75
CA ASP A 107 10.38 -10.25 -19.91
C ASP A 107 9.30 -10.40 -18.83
N PHE A 108 9.61 -10.04 -17.57
CA PHE A 108 8.61 -9.98 -16.50
C PHE A 108 7.42 -9.08 -16.84
N LEU A 109 7.66 -7.88 -17.38
CA LEU A 109 6.61 -6.94 -17.74
C LEU A 109 5.81 -7.43 -18.96
N ILE A 110 6.49 -7.97 -19.98
CA ILE A 110 5.82 -8.58 -21.15
C ILE A 110 4.91 -9.72 -20.70
N LYS A 111 5.40 -10.66 -19.89
CA LYS A 111 4.59 -11.78 -19.34
C LYS A 111 3.44 -11.29 -18.47
N THR A 112 3.61 -10.17 -17.78
CA THR A 112 2.53 -9.52 -17.05
C THR A 112 1.44 -9.05 -18.03
N GLU A 113 1.81 -8.36 -19.10
CA GLU A 113 0.85 -7.88 -20.12
C GLU A 113 0.16 -9.02 -20.87
N GLU A 114 0.89 -10.09 -21.19
CA GLU A 114 0.36 -11.32 -21.80
C GLU A 114 -0.62 -12.09 -20.87
N GLY A 115 -0.77 -11.66 -19.62
CA GLY A 115 -1.74 -12.25 -18.69
C GLY A 115 -1.26 -13.52 -18.01
N CYS A 116 0.05 -13.71 -17.82
CA CYS A 116 0.60 -14.89 -17.16
C CYS A 116 -0.03 -15.14 -15.78
N ASP A 117 -0.70 -16.29 -15.60
CA ASP A 117 -1.58 -16.59 -14.47
C ASP A 117 -0.93 -16.38 -13.10
N TRP A 118 0.27 -16.92 -12.90
CA TRP A 118 0.94 -16.84 -11.60
C TRP A 118 1.33 -15.40 -11.24
N ILE A 119 1.56 -14.53 -12.23
CA ILE A 119 1.82 -13.11 -12.02
C ILE A 119 0.52 -12.39 -11.67
N GLN A 120 -0.55 -12.62 -12.44
CA GLN A 120 -1.83 -11.94 -12.29
C GLN A 120 -2.48 -12.16 -10.91
N THR A 121 -2.24 -13.33 -10.30
CA THR A 121 -2.75 -13.64 -8.95
C THR A 121 -2.01 -12.92 -7.82
N LEU A 122 -0.88 -12.27 -8.09
CA LEU A 122 -0.10 -11.58 -7.07
C LEU A 122 -0.76 -10.27 -6.67
N HIS A 123 -0.89 -10.04 -5.36
CA HIS A 123 -1.47 -8.81 -4.81
C HIS A 123 -0.85 -7.51 -5.39
N THR A 124 0.45 -7.51 -5.74
CA THR A 124 1.10 -6.33 -6.33
C THR A 124 0.53 -5.94 -7.70
N MET A 125 -0.11 -6.87 -8.43
CA MET A 125 -0.74 -6.59 -9.72
C MET A 125 -2.07 -5.86 -9.61
N ARG A 126 -2.64 -5.76 -8.40
CA ARG A 126 -3.83 -4.98 -8.14
C ARG A 126 -3.50 -3.48 -8.18
N PRO A 127 -4.32 -2.64 -8.86
CA PRO A 127 -4.27 -1.19 -8.69
C PRO A 127 -4.27 -0.79 -7.21
N GLN A 128 -3.48 0.23 -6.87
CA GLN A 128 -3.38 0.72 -5.50
C GLN A 128 -4.70 1.32 -5.03
N ILE A 129 -5.42 1.98 -5.93
CA ILE A 129 -6.72 2.58 -5.65
C ILE A 129 -7.74 1.55 -5.10
N ASP A 130 -7.73 0.33 -5.62
CA ASP A 130 -8.65 -0.75 -5.22
C ASP A 130 -8.50 -1.17 -3.75
N TYR A 131 -7.35 -0.88 -3.12
CA TYR A 131 -7.18 -1.15 -1.69
C TYR A 131 -8.01 -0.20 -0.82
N PHE A 132 -8.47 0.91 -1.38
CA PHE A 132 -9.12 1.99 -0.65
C PHE A 132 -10.56 2.22 -1.06
N THR A 133 -10.98 1.77 -2.24
CA THR A 133 -12.33 2.01 -2.75
C THR A 133 -13.37 1.18 -1.99
N ASN A 134 -14.54 1.77 -1.77
CA ASN A 134 -15.72 1.06 -1.28
C ASN A 134 -16.57 0.51 -2.44
N THR A 135 -17.70 -0.11 -2.12
CA THR A 135 -18.68 -0.64 -3.09
C THR A 135 -19.26 0.41 -4.03
N ASP A 136 -19.22 1.69 -3.64
CA ASP A 136 -19.75 2.81 -4.42
C ASP A 136 -18.68 3.44 -5.35
N GLY A 137 -17.47 2.88 -5.38
CA GLY A 137 -16.33 3.40 -6.14
C GLY A 137 -15.63 4.60 -5.50
N ASN A 138 -16.00 5.00 -4.29
CA ASN A 138 -15.42 6.13 -3.58
C ASN A 138 -14.25 5.70 -2.70
N LEU A 139 -13.24 6.57 -2.56
CA LEU A 139 -12.14 6.36 -1.62
C LEU A 139 -12.66 6.37 -0.18
N ASN A 140 -12.41 5.28 0.55
CA ASN A 140 -12.88 5.04 1.91
C ASN A 140 -11.76 5.24 2.95
N ILE A 141 -10.91 6.25 2.74
CA ILE A 141 -9.68 6.50 3.50
C ILE A 141 -9.62 7.93 4.01
N ASP A 142 -9.10 8.13 5.23
CA ASP A 142 -8.98 9.46 5.84
C ASP A 142 -7.66 10.15 5.49
N PHE A 143 -6.61 9.36 5.23
CA PHE A 143 -5.31 9.89 4.83
C PHE A 143 -4.58 8.98 3.84
N LEU A 144 -4.13 9.57 2.75
CA LEU A 144 -3.33 8.88 1.75
C LEU A 144 -2.01 9.60 1.55
N GLY A 145 -0.91 8.97 1.95
CA GLY A 145 0.43 9.47 1.76
C GLY A 145 1.11 8.91 0.51
N HIS A 146 2.19 9.54 0.10
CA HIS A 146 3.06 9.08 -0.98
C HIS A 146 4.33 8.49 -0.40
N PHE A 147 4.77 7.34 -0.92
CA PHE A 147 6.00 6.69 -0.52
C PHE A 147 7.22 7.61 -0.67
N GLU A 148 7.17 8.47 -1.69
CA GLU A 148 8.18 9.48 -2.02
C GLU A 148 8.34 10.52 -0.91
N PHE A 149 7.30 10.71 -0.08
CA PHE A 149 7.27 11.62 1.08
C PHE A 149 7.00 10.87 2.39
N LEU A 150 7.37 9.57 2.46
CA LEU A 150 6.95 8.66 3.54
C LEU A 150 7.21 9.19 4.94
N GLN A 151 8.39 9.78 5.20
CA GLN A 151 8.71 10.29 6.53
C GLN A 151 7.80 11.45 6.91
N GLU A 152 7.70 12.45 6.02
CA GLU A 152 6.88 13.64 6.23
C GLU A 152 5.40 13.27 6.42
N ASP A 153 4.87 12.40 5.55
CA ASP A 153 3.49 11.96 5.63
C ASP A 153 3.23 11.08 6.88
N LEU A 154 4.20 10.30 7.35
CA LEU A 154 4.08 9.55 8.61
C LEU A 154 4.09 10.43 9.85
N GLU A 155 4.83 11.55 9.82
CA GLU A 155 4.81 12.53 10.90
C GLU A 155 3.41 13.13 11.04
N LEU A 156 2.76 13.49 9.92
CA LEU A 156 1.36 13.95 9.90
C LEU A 156 0.37 12.90 10.43
N VAL A 157 0.55 11.63 10.05
CA VAL A 157 -0.25 10.52 10.63
C VAL A 157 -0.03 10.44 12.14
N GLY A 158 1.21 10.54 12.60
CA GLY A 158 1.56 10.47 14.01
C GLY A 158 0.94 11.59 14.84
N GLU A 159 0.95 12.82 14.33
CA GLU A 159 0.24 13.97 14.92
C GLU A 159 -1.26 13.68 15.04
N ARG A 160 -1.86 13.14 13.98
CA ARG A 160 -3.31 12.85 13.94
C ARG A 160 -3.73 11.78 14.94
N ILE A 161 -2.95 10.72 15.10
CA ILE A 161 -3.27 9.62 16.04
C ILE A 161 -2.73 9.86 17.46
N GLY A 162 -2.03 10.98 17.69
CA GLY A 162 -1.42 11.29 19.00
C GLY A 162 -0.26 10.37 19.38
N CYS A 163 0.45 9.81 18.40
CA CYS A 163 1.56 8.88 18.63
C CYS A 163 2.70 9.09 17.63
N ARG A 164 3.92 9.31 18.13
CA ARG A 164 5.10 9.44 17.27
C ARG A 164 5.49 8.08 16.69
N ILE A 165 5.43 7.94 15.37
CA ILE A 165 5.86 6.74 14.65
C ILE A 165 7.30 6.94 14.18
N LYS A 166 8.23 6.11 14.65
CA LYS A 166 9.63 6.11 14.18
C LYS A 166 9.86 4.93 13.24
N LEU A 167 10.41 5.18 12.05
CA LEU A 167 10.82 4.11 11.14
C LEU A 167 12.25 3.66 11.47
N PRO A 168 12.50 2.37 11.75
CA PRO A 168 13.81 1.88 12.19
C PRO A 168 14.91 2.00 11.12
N HIS A 169 14.54 2.06 9.84
CA HIS A 169 15.47 2.03 8.71
C HIS A 169 15.02 2.93 7.55
N LEU A 170 14.80 4.22 7.81
CA LEU A 170 14.45 5.14 6.72
C LEU A 170 15.59 5.28 5.68
N ASN A 171 16.85 5.13 6.12
CA ASN A 171 18.04 5.37 5.30
C ASN A 171 18.72 4.11 4.75
N SER A 172 18.21 2.89 5.03
CA SER A 172 18.97 1.65 4.79
C SER A 172 18.53 0.83 3.57
N SER A 173 17.55 1.29 2.79
CA SER A 173 17.46 0.72 1.44
C SER A 173 18.60 1.36 0.65
N THR A 174 19.67 0.60 0.43
CA THR A 174 20.67 0.84 -0.62
C THR A 174 20.02 1.19 -1.97
N ASN A 175 18.74 0.81 -2.14
CA ASN A 175 17.89 1.07 -3.31
C ASN A 175 17.23 2.46 -3.36
N SER A 176 17.21 3.26 -2.28
CA SER A 176 16.68 4.64 -2.31
C SER A 176 17.51 5.59 -3.20
N LYS A 177 18.72 5.18 -3.58
CA LYS A 177 19.62 5.93 -4.45
C LYS A 177 19.55 5.53 -5.93
N ARG A 178 18.92 4.40 -6.26
CA ARG A 178 18.88 3.92 -7.65
C ARG A 178 17.64 4.48 -8.33
N ASP A 179 17.88 5.29 -9.35
CA ASP A 179 16.83 5.79 -10.22
C ASP A 179 16.26 4.65 -11.06
N TYR A 180 15.04 4.21 -10.72
CA TYR A 180 14.37 3.10 -11.40
C TYR A 180 14.19 3.38 -12.89
N ARG A 181 14.15 4.66 -13.33
CA ARG A 181 13.92 5.04 -14.72
C ARG A 181 14.99 4.47 -15.66
N SER A 182 16.21 4.29 -15.15
CA SER A 182 17.31 3.66 -15.88
C SER A 182 17.10 2.17 -16.20
N GLU A 183 16.11 1.52 -15.58
CA GLU A 183 15.76 0.12 -15.77
C GLU A 183 14.68 -0.09 -16.85
N PHE A 184 14.13 0.98 -17.44
CA PHE A 184 12.99 0.94 -18.36
C PHE A 184 13.35 1.38 -19.78
N ASP A 185 12.74 0.72 -20.75
CA ASP A 185 12.58 1.23 -22.12
C ASP A 185 11.13 1.72 -22.35
N ASN A 186 10.87 2.29 -23.54
CA ASN A 186 9.55 2.82 -23.88
C ASN A 186 8.42 1.79 -23.80
N GLU A 187 8.68 0.54 -24.20
CA GLU A 187 7.67 -0.52 -24.16
C GLU A 187 7.31 -0.88 -22.71
N MET A 188 8.33 -0.99 -21.85
CA MET A 188 8.14 -1.24 -20.41
C MET A 188 7.37 -0.11 -19.73
N ILE A 189 7.62 1.14 -20.11
CA ILE A 189 6.89 2.31 -19.59
C ILE A 189 5.41 2.18 -19.92
N GLU A 190 5.08 1.88 -21.17
CA GLU A 190 3.71 1.75 -21.67
C GLU A 190 2.96 0.57 -21.03
N ILE A 191 3.62 -0.57 -20.82
CA ILE A 191 3.01 -1.73 -20.14
C ILE A 191 2.51 -1.33 -18.74
N VAL A 192 3.38 -0.68 -17.96
CA VAL A 192 3.04 -0.24 -16.61
C VAL A 192 1.99 0.87 -16.65
N ALA A 193 2.08 1.80 -17.61
CA ALA A 193 1.13 2.89 -17.79
C ALA A 193 -0.29 2.39 -18.09
N ARG A 194 -0.42 1.39 -18.98
CA ARG A 194 -1.70 0.75 -19.30
C ARG A 194 -2.28 0.05 -18.07
N ARG A 195 -1.47 -0.76 -17.39
CA ARG A 195 -1.94 -1.56 -16.25
C ARG A 195 -2.39 -0.70 -15.06
N PHE A 196 -1.67 0.37 -14.77
CA PHE A 196 -1.89 1.21 -13.60
C PHE A 196 -2.38 2.61 -13.94
N ARG A 197 -3.08 2.76 -15.08
CA ARG A 197 -3.62 4.04 -15.56
C ARG A 197 -4.42 4.78 -14.49
N GLU A 198 -5.25 4.06 -13.73
CA GLU A 198 -6.07 4.66 -12.68
C GLU A 198 -5.24 5.18 -11.51
N ASP A 199 -4.23 4.42 -11.07
CA ASP A 199 -3.30 4.88 -10.03
C ASP A 199 -2.54 6.12 -10.49
N ILE A 200 -2.07 6.14 -11.75
CA ILE A 200 -1.33 7.25 -12.34
C ILE A 200 -2.19 8.51 -12.33
N ALA A 201 -3.43 8.41 -12.81
CA ALA A 201 -4.35 9.54 -12.87
C ALA A 201 -4.75 10.05 -11.48
N HIS A 202 -5.16 9.15 -10.56
CA HIS A 202 -5.67 9.55 -9.25
C HIS A 202 -4.58 10.06 -8.30
N PHE A 203 -3.37 9.53 -8.41
CA PHE A 203 -2.27 9.87 -7.49
C PHE A 203 -1.22 10.77 -8.15
N GLY A 204 -1.49 11.27 -9.37
CA GLY A 204 -0.67 12.28 -10.03
C GLY A 204 0.74 11.82 -10.39
N TYR A 205 0.93 10.54 -10.70
CA TYR A 205 2.23 10.03 -11.09
C TYR A 205 2.54 10.30 -12.57
N ALA A 206 3.82 10.38 -12.87
CA ALA A 206 4.36 10.36 -14.24
C ALA A 206 5.67 9.56 -14.21
N PHE A 207 6.09 9.00 -15.34
CA PHE A 207 7.34 8.24 -15.39
C PHE A 207 8.56 9.14 -15.21
N ASP A 208 8.59 10.27 -15.92
CA ASP A 208 9.74 11.18 -15.91
C ASP A 208 9.89 11.94 -14.58
N ASN A 209 8.84 11.95 -13.75
CA ASN A 209 8.86 12.62 -12.44
C ASN A 209 8.87 11.58 -11.31
N ILE A 210 9.93 11.61 -10.51
CA ILE A 210 10.03 10.76 -9.31
C ILE A 210 8.92 11.11 -8.33
N GLN A 211 8.63 12.40 -8.17
CA GLN A 211 7.61 12.87 -7.23
C GLN A 211 6.24 12.99 -7.94
N PRO A 212 5.14 12.73 -7.22
CA PRO A 212 3.80 12.99 -7.75
C PRO A 212 3.57 14.50 -7.98
N SER A 213 2.79 14.82 -9.01
CA SER A 213 2.37 16.18 -9.35
C SER A 213 1.35 16.77 -8.35
N VAL A 214 0.62 15.91 -7.64
CA VAL A 214 -0.32 16.27 -6.57
C VAL A 214 -0.05 15.44 -5.33
N ARG A 215 -0.20 16.03 -4.14
CA ARG A 215 -0.10 15.29 -2.87
C ARG A 215 -1.47 14.99 -2.31
N CYS A 216 -1.85 13.72 -2.29
CA CYS A 216 -3.13 13.28 -1.70
C CYS A 216 -3.25 13.66 -0.23
N SER A 217 -2.15 13.65 0.52
CA SER A 217 -2.11 14.03 1.95
C SER A 217 -2.46 15.50 2.21
N LYS A 218 -2.31 16.38 1.21
CA LYS A 218 -2.73 17.79 1.30
C LYS A 218 -4.19 17.98 0.92
N ALA A 219 -4.73 17.15 0.03
CA ALA A 219 -6.10 17.25 -0.49
C ALA A 219 -7.15 16.64 0.46
N LEU A 220 -6.80 15.62 1.25
CA LEU A 220 -7.72 14.87 2.12
C LEU A 220 -7.84 15.44 3.55
N ARG A 221 -7.47 16.71 3.80
CA ARG A 221 -7.60 17.38 5.10
C ARG A 221 -9.04 17.72 5.50
N ARG A 222 -10.00 16.80 5.35
CA ARG A 222 -11.34 16.97 5.94
C ARG A 222 -11.44 16.09 7.19
N PRO A 223 -11.66 16.67 8.38
CA PRO A 223 -12.09 15.88 9.53
C PRO A 223 -13.39 15.18 9.14
N ARG A 224 -13.50 13.86 9.39
CA ARG A 224 -14.83 13.25 9.54
C ARG A 224 -15.56 14.06 10.60
N ALA A 225 -16.73 14.60 10.26
CA ALA A 225 -17.63 15.17 11.25
C ALA A 225 -17.88 14.09 12.31
N LEU A 226 -17.64 14.45 13.57
CA LEU A 226 -17.89 13.59 14.73
C LEU A 226 -19.39 13.28 14.86
#